data_AF-A0A957DTJ6-F1
#
_entry.id   AF-A0A957DTJ6-F1
#
_cell.length_a   1.000
_cell.length_b   1.000
_cell.length_c   1.000
_cell.angle_alpha   90.00
_cell.angle_beta   90.00
_cell.angle_gamma   90.00
#
_symmetry.space_group_name_H-M   'P 1'
#
loop_
_entity.id
_entity.type
_entity.pdbx_description
1 polymer ?
#
loop_
_entity_poly.entity_id
_entity_poly.type
_entity_poly.pdbx_seq_one_letter_code
_entity_poly.pdbx_strand_id
1 'polypeptide(L)'
;MTIKEAQARIKARVWQSVAQADLDLSALDKTTLESFVDLVTESALLEIDSELDTSMLATAKTEASEDEEEDEFGEEVLWQGRPLLSLVLNYTITNERIKITSGLLGKAHENVELIRVQDVDHSQTFG
;
A
#
# COMPACT_ATOMS: atom_id res chain seq x y z
N MET A 1 5.15 -12.14 -1.02
CA MET A 1 5.47 -11.79 0.38
C MET A 1 4.21 -11.26 1.00
N THR A 2 3.78 -11.82 2.13
CA THR A 2 2.58 -11.33 2.82
C THR A 2 2.94 -10.15 3.72
N ILE A 3 1.98 -9.26 4.00
CA ILE A 3 2.18 -8.13 4.93
C ILE A 3 2.66 -8.65 6.30
N LYS A 4 2.12 -9.78 6.76
CA LYS A 4 2.51 -10.42 8.03
C LYS A 4 3.97 -10.87 8.03
N GLU A 5 4.49 -11.39 6.91
CA GLU A 5 5.91 -11.73 6.78
C GLU A 5 6.81 -10.49 6.80
N ALA A 6 6.38 -9.39 6.17
CA ALA A 6 7.10 -8.12 6.19
C ALA A 6 7.16 -7.54 7.61
N GLN A 7 6.02 -7.46 8.29
CA GLN A 7 5.92 -7.03 9.69
C GLN A 7 6.81 -7.87 10.61
N ALA A 8 6.75 -9.20 10.50
CA ALA A 8 7.56 -10.09 11.34
C ALA A 8 9.07 -9.87 11.13
N ARG A 9 9.51 -9.66 9.88
CA ARG A 9 10.92 -9.40 9.58
C ARG A 9 11.38 -8.03 10.07
N ILE A 10 10.55 -6.99 9.93
CA ILE A 10 10.85 -5.66 10.47
C ILE A 10 10.93 -5.73 12.00
N LYS A 11 9.94 -6.34 12.66
CA LYS A 11 9.94 -6.54 14.12
C LYS A 11 11.20 -7.27 14.59
N ALA A 12 11.60 -8.34 13.91
CA ALA A 12 12.83 -9.07 14.24
C ALA A 12 14.09 -8.20 14.08
N ARG A 13 14.15 -7.36 13.04
CA ARG A 13 15.24 -6.39 12.84
C ARG A 13 15.28 -5.35 13.94
N VAL A 14 14.13 -4.81 14.35
CA VAL A 14 14.05 -3.84 15.46
C VAL A 14 14.58 -4.47 16.75
N TRP A 15 14.14 -5.68 17.10
CA TRP A 15 14.67 -6.41 18.26
C TRP A 15 16.17 -6.64 18.19
N GLN A 16 16.69 -7.04 17.02
CA GLN A 16 18.12 -7.20 16.83
C GLN A 16 18.88 -5.90 17.06
N SER A 17 18.37 -4.77 16.55
CA SER A 17 18.96 -3.45 16.76
C SER A 17 18.92 -3.03 18.22
N VAL A 18 17.81 -3.27 18.93
CA VAL A 18 17.69 -3.01 20.37
C VAL A 18 18.73 -3.80 21.16
N ALA A 19 18.94 -5.08 20.83
CA ALA A 19 19.91 -5.93 21.52
C ALA A 19 21.38 -5.55 21.23
N GLN A 20 21.63 -4.89 20.10
CA GLN A 20 22.97 -4.42 19.70
C GLN A 20 23.24 -2.98 20.11
N ALA A 21 22.20 -2.22 20.45
CA ALA A 21 22.33 -0.85 20.88
C ALA A 21 22.82 -0.81 22.33
N ASP A 22 23.77 0.07 22.60
CA ASP A 22 24.28 0.33 23.95
C ASP A 22 23.32 1.28 24.69
N LEU A 23 22.06 0.85 24.83
CA LEU A 23 20.99 1.59 25.50
C LEU A 23 20.73 0.96 26.87
N ASP A 24 20.68 1.78 27.91
CA ASP A 24 20.21 1.32 29.21
C ASP A 24 18.67 1.20 29.19
N LEU A 25 18.20 -0.04 29.05
CA LEU A 25 16.78 -0.39 29.04
C LEU A 25 16.34 -1.00 30.37
N SER A 26 17.20 -1.02 31.38
CA SER A 26 16.93 -1.68 32.67
C SER A 26 15.73 -1.09 33.44
N ALA A 27 15.37 0.16 33.12
CA ALA A 27 14.23 0.86 33.71
C ALA A 27 12.87 0.48 33.08
N LEU A 28 12.85 -0.22 31.94
CA LEU A 28 11.63 -0.61 31.24
C LEU A 28 11.25 -2.05 31.61
N ASP A 29 9.97 -2.27 31.93
CA ASP A 29 9.45 -3.64 32.01
C ASP A 29 9.29 -4.24 30.61
N LYS A 30 9.24 -5.57 30.56
CA LYS A 30 9.16 -6.33 29.31
C LYS A 30 7.95 -5.94 28.44
N THR A 31 6.80 -5.67 29.06
CA THR A 31 5.55 -5.32 28.37
C THR A 31 5.68 -3.97 27.68
N THR A 32 6.26 -2.99 28.38
CA THR A 32 6.51 -1.66 27.83
C THR A 32 7.50 -1.74 26.66
N LEU A 33 8.57 -2.53 26.81
CA LEU A 33 9.55 -2.71 25.73
C LEU A 33 8.95 -3.40 24.50
N GLU A 34 8.14 -4.44 24.69
CA GLU A 34 7.41 -5.12 23.61
C GLU A 34 6.46 -4.15 22.89
N SER A 35 5.68 -3.37 23.63
CA SER A 35 4.74 -2.39 23.08
C SER A 35 5.47 -1.29 22.30
N PHE A 36 6.63 -0.85 22.78
CA PHE A 36 7.47 0.11 22.07
C PHE A 36 7.99 -0.45 20.75
N VAL A 37 8.49 -1.69 20.74
CA VAL A 37 8.95 -2.35 19.50
C VAL A 37 7.80 -2.53 18.50
N ASP A 38 6.60 -2.85 18.98
CA ASP A 38 5.41 -2.93 18.14
C ASP A 38 5.06 -1.57 17.51
N LEU A 39 5.03 -0.50 18.30
CA LEU A 39 4.78 0.85 17.82
C LEU A 39 5.80 1.29 16.76
N VAL A 40 7.10 1.02 16.99
CA VAL A 40 8.17 1.35 16.03
C VAL A 40 8.01 0.55 14.74
N THR A 41 7.66 -0.74 14.86
CA THR A 41 7.44 -1.61 13.69
C THR A 41 6.26 -1.10 12.86
N GLU A 42 5.16 -0.73 13.51
CA GLU A 42 3.97 -0.18 12.85
C GLU A 42 4.28 1.16 12.17
N SER A 43 4.95 2.06 12.87
CA SER A 43 5.36 3.35 12.31
C SER A 43 6.28 3.18 11.08
N ALA A 44 7.22 2.24 11.13
CA ALA A 44 8.09 1.94 9.99
C ALA A 44 7.32 1.36 8.79
N LEU A 45 6.30 0.53 9.05
CA LEU A 45 5.44 0.01 7.99
C LEU A 45 4.63 1.13 7.31
N LEU A 46 4.06 2.04 8.10
CA LEU A 46 3.30 3.19 7.57
C LEU A 46 4.18 4.14 6.75
N GLU A 47 5.43 4.36 7.17
CA GLU A 47 6.37 5.17 6.39
C GLU A 47 6.69 4.52 5.03
N ILE A 48 6.95 3.20 5.03
CA ILE A 48 7.17 2.44 3.78
C ILE A 48 5.94 2.54 2.89
N ASP A 49 4.74 2.50 3.46
CA ASP A 49 3.50 2.64 2.70
C ASP A 49 3.38 4.02 2.06
N SER A 50 3.66 5.09 2.81
CA SER A 50 3.65 6.46 2.27
C SER A 50 4.65 6.65 1.11
N GLU A 51 5.83 6.04 1.21
CA GLU A 51 6.84 6.08 0.14
C GLU A 51 6.38 5.33 -1.12
N LEU A 52 5.72 4.19 -0.96
CA LEU A 52 5.16 3.42 -2.07
C LEU A 52 4.03 4.19 -2.78
N ASP A 53 3.18 4.91 -2.03
CA ASP A 53 2.16 5.79 -2.61
C ASP A 53 2.79 6.93 -3.40
N THR A 54 3.83 7.56 -2.85
CA THR A 54 4.55 8.65 -3.53
C THR A 54 5.20 8.18 -4.83
N SER A 55 5.82 7.00 -4.82
CA SER A 55 6.41 6.39 -6.03
C SER A 55 5.34 6.10 -7.08
N MET A 56 4.18 5.57 -6.69
CA MET A 56 3.08 5.29 -7.60
C MET A 56 2.51 6.57 -8.23
N LEU A 57 2.28 7.62 -7.42
CA LEU A 57 1.82 8.92 -7.91
C LEU A 57 2.82 9.54 -8.89
N ALA A 58 4.12 9.34 -8.68
CA ALA A 58 5.14 9.79 -9.61
C ALA A 58 5.06 9.04 -10.96
N THR A 59 4.90 7.71 -10.93
CA THR A 59 4.72 6.90 -12.14
C THR A 59 3.44 7.26 -12.90
N ALA A 60 2.31 7.42 -12.19
CA ALA A 60 1.04 7.81 -12.78
C ALA A 60 1.09 9.17 -13.46
N LYS A 61 1.85 10.13 -12.91
CA LYS A 61 2.05 11.45 -13.53
C LYS A 61 2.88 11.36 -14.81
N THR A 62 3.84 10.44 -14.87
CA THR A 62 4.63 10.16 -16.08
C THR A 62 3.79 9.45 -17.14
N GLU A 63 3.01 8.43 -16.78
CA GLU A 63 2.11 7.73 -17.70
C GLU A 63 1.00 8.66 -18.22
N ALA A 64 0.39 9.49 -17.36
CA ALA A 64 -0.60 10.47 -17.77
C ALA A 64 -0.05 11.58 -18.68
N SER A 65 1.28 11.77 -18.76
CA SER A 65 1.91 12.70 -19.72
C SER A 65 2.42 12.02 -20.98
N GLU A 66 2.45 10.68 -21.03
CA GLU A 66 2.72 9.89 -22.22
C GLU A 66 1.42 9.40 -22.91
N ASP A 67 0.33 9.22 -22.16
CA ASP A 67 -1.02 8.87 -22.64
C ASP A 67 -1.87 10.07 -23.11
N GLU A 68 -1.32 11.30 -23.13
CA GLU A 68 -1.95 12.44 -23.82
C GLU A 68 -1.96 12.27 -25.36
N GLU A 69 -1.27 11.24 -25.88
CA GLU A 69 -1.37 10.78 -27.26
C GLU A 69 -2.13 9.43 -27.35
N GLU A 70 -3.43 9.51 -27.67
CA GLU A 70 -4.27 8.47 -28.27
C GLU A 70 -4.90 7.37 -27.37
N ASP A 71 -6.00 7.72 -26.70
CA ASP A 71 -7.22 6.87 -26.76
C ASP A 71 -8.26 7.62 -27.61
N GLU A 72 -8.66 7.06 -28.75
CA GLU A 72 -9.53 7.67 -29.78
C GLU A 72 -10.92 8.13 -29.26
N PHE A 73 -11.23 7.89 -27.98
CA PHE A 73 -12.50 8.20 -27.30
C PHE A 73 -12.38 8.96 -25.97
N GLY A 74 -11.18 9.29 -25.46
CA GLY A 74 -11.01 10.16 -24.28
C GLY A 74 -11.40 9.54 -22.92
N GLU A 75 -10.96 8.31 -22.64
CA GLU A 75 -11.08 7.74 -21.28
C GLU A 75 -10.21 8.54 -20.31
N GLU A 76 -10.80 9.09 -19.23
CA GLU A 76 -10.12 9.94 -18.25
C GLU A 76 -10.01 9.21 -16.90
N VAL A 77 -8.83 9.25 -16.29
CA VAL A 77 -8.60 8.73 -14.92
C VAL A 77 -9.21 9.67 -13.89
N LEU A 78 -10.17 9.17 -13.12
CA LEU A 78 -10.84 9.92 -12.05
C LEU A 78 -10.19 9.70 -10.69
N TRP A 79 -9.65 8.51 -10.45
CA TRP A 79 -8.99 8.16 -9.19
C TRP A 79 -8.02 7.00 -9.35
N GLN A 80 -6.96 7.00 -8.56
CA GLN A 80 -6.02 5.90 -8.44
C GLN A 80 -5.62 5.69 -6.99
N GLY A 81 -5.41 4.43 -6.60
CA GLY A 81 -4.90 4.11 -5.27
C GLY A 81 -4.67 2.62 -5.06
N ARG A 82 -4.21 2.27 -3.86
CA ARG A 82 -3.94 0.89 -3.45
C ARG A 82 -4.35 0.67 -2.01
N PRO A 83 -4.65 -0.57 -1.60
CA PRO A 83 -4.87 -0.87 -0.19
C PRO A 83 -3.61 -0.62 0.63
N LEU A 84 -3.80 -0.26 1.91
CA LEU A 84 -2.73 -0.10 2.90
C LEU A 84 -1.77 -1.31 2.87
N LEU A 85 -0.48 -1.05 2.74
CA LEU A 85 0.61 -2.04 2.67
C LEU A 85 0.54 -3.02 1.49
N SER A 86 -0.29 -2.73 0.49
CA SER A 86 -0.38 -3.54 -0.72
C SER A 86 0.80 -3.27 -1.67
N LEU A 87 1.53 -4.32 -2.03
CA LEU A 87 2.59 -4.25 -3.05
C LEU A 87 2.15 -4.73 -4.43
N VAL A 88 0.96 -5.35 -4.51
CA VAL A 88 0.57 -6.20 -5.65
C VAL A 88 -0.88 -6.01 -6.03
N LEU A 89 -1.55 -4.96 -5.55
CA LEU A 89 -2.95 -4.69 -5.85
C LEU A 89 -3.12 -3.19 -5.91
N ASN A 90 -3.54 -2.70 -7.07
CA ASN A 90 -3.79 -1.30 -7.38
C ASN A 90 -5.14 -1.19 -8.06
N TYR A 91 -5.79 -0.05 -7.86
CA TYR A 91 -7.09 0.28 -8.41
C TYR A 91 -6.98 1.59 -9.17
N THR A 92 -7.54 1.62 -10.37
CA THR A 92 -7.71 2.82 -11.18
C THR A 92 -9.18 2.93 -11.55
N ILE A 93 -9.80 4.05 -11.27
CA ILE A 93 -11.18 4.36 -11.68
C ILE A 93 -11.09 5.39 -12.78
N THR A 94 -11.69 5.10 -13.92
CA THR A 94 -11.84 6.03 -15.04
C THR A 94 -13.29 6.47 -15.17
N ASN A 95 -13.57 7.35 -16.14
CA ASN A 95 -14.94 7.70 -16.54
C ASN A 95 -15.68 6.54 -17.26
N GLU A 96 -15.03 5.42 -17.57
CA GLU A 96 -15.64 4.26 -18.23
C GLU A 96 -15.63 2.96 -17.40
N ARG A 97 -14.57 2.71 -16.62
CA ARG A 97 -14.38 1.42 -15.93
C ARG A 97 -13.56 1.52 -14.65
N ILE A 98 -13.66 0.47 -13.83
CA ILE A 98 -12.77 0.21 -12.71
C ILE A 98 -11.72 -0.81 -13.19
N LYS A 99 -10.45 -0.42 -13.23
CA LYS A 99 -9.30 -1.27 -13.55
C LYS A 99 -8.69 -1.77 -12.24
N ILE A 100 -8.63 -3.08 -12.06
CA ILE A 100 -8.02 -3.75 -10.92
C ILE A 100 -6.77 -4.47 -11.42
N THR A 101 -5.60 -3.97 -11.04
CA THR A 101 -4.32 -4.58 -11.42
C THR A 101 -3.77 -5.30 -10.21
N SER A 102 -3.47 -6.59 -10.35
CA SER A 102 -2.98 -7.42 -9.26
C SER A 102 -1.84 -8.38 -9.64
N GLY A 103 -1.19 -8.91 -8.60
CA GLY A 103 -0.07 -9.84 -8.72
C GLY A 103 1.28 -9.16 -8.87
N LEU A 104 2.35 -9.97 -8.82
CA LEU A 104 3.71 -9.48 -8.95
C LEU A 104 3.94 -8.96 -10.38
N LEU A 105 4.29 -7.67 -10.52
CA LEU A 105 4.43 -6.97 -11.81
C LEU A 105 3.11 -6.84 -12.60
N GLY A 106 1.96 -6.78 -11.91
CA GLY A 106 0.68 -6.50 -12.56
C GLY A 106 0.18 -7.58 -13.51
N LYS A 107 0.62 -8.84 -13.36
CA LYS A 107 0.28 -9.93 -14.28
C LYS A 107 -1.22 -10.23 -14.43
N ALA A 108 -2.05 -9.79 -13.49
CA ALA A 108 -3.48 -9.96 -13.56
C ALA A 108 -4.15 -8.59 -13.67
N HIS A 109 -5.05 -8.46 -14.65
CA HIS A 109 -5.87 -7.28 -14.85
C HIS A 109 -7.33 -7.70 -14.93
N GLU A 110 -8.18 -6.97 -14.23
CA GLU A 110 -9.62 -7.10 -14.30
C GLU A 110 -10.22 -5.72 -14.56
N ASN A 111 -11.14 -5.65 -15.53
CA ASN A 111 -11.84 -4.42 -15.88
C ASN A 111 -13.33 -4.60 -15.64
N VAL A 112 -13.90 -3.74 -14.80
CA VAL A 112 -15.34 -3.68 -14.53
C VAL A 112 -15.89 -2.43 -15.20
N GLU A 113 -16.55 -2.61 -16.35
CA GLU A 113 -17.21 -1.53 -17.07
C GLU A 113 -18.28 -0.87 -16.18
N LEU A 114 -18.24 0.46 -16.02
CA LEU A 114 -19.15 1.20 -15.14
C LEU A 114 -20.61 1.03 -15.54
N ILE A 115 -20.89 0.87 -16.84
CA ILE A 115 -22.24 0.59 -17.34
C ILE A 115 -22.84 -0.74 -16.81
N ARG A 116 -21.99 -1.64 -16.29
CA ARG A 116 -22.40 -2.93 -15.71
C ARG A 116 -22.55 -2.86 -14.18
N VAL A 117 -22.08 -1.78 -13.56
CA VAL A 117 -22.22 -1.57 -12.11
C VAL A 117 -23.64 -1.10 -11.84
N GLN A 118 -24.41 -1.91 -11.12
CA GLN A 118 -25.81 -1.60 -10.80
C GLN A 118 -25.96 -1.05 -9.38
N ASP A 119 -25.19 -1.57 -8.43
CA ASP A 119 -25.21 -1.17 -7.03
C ASP A 119 -23.82 -1.35 -6.41
N VAL A 120 -23.55 -0.65 -5.31
CA VAL A 120 -22.28 -0.68 -4.59
C VAL A 120 -22.55 -0.79 -3.10
N ASP A 121 -22.24 -1.96 -2.55
CA ASP A 121 -22.19 -2.19 -1.11
C ASP A 121 -20.79 -1.93 -0.56
N HIS A 122 -20.71 -1.24 0.56
CA HIS A 122 -19.45 -0.94 1.24
C HIS A 122 -19.55 -1.23 2.74
N SER A 123 -18.52 -1.87 3.28
CA SER A 123 -18.30 -2.00 4.71
C SER A 123 -16.86 -1.65 5.05
N GLN A 124 -16.67 -0.79 6.04
CA GLN A 124 -15.36 -0.47 6.61
C GLN A 124 -15.31 -0.95 8.05
N THR A 125 -14.33 -1.79 8.37
CA THR A 125 -13.91 -2.01 9.75
C THR A 125 -12.83 -1.00 10.10
N PHE A 126 -13.05 -0.23 11.17
CA PHE A 126 -11.96 0.45 11.84
C PHE A 126 -11.01 -0.62 12.42
N GLY A 127 -9.70 -0.38 12.31
CA GLY A 127 -8.68 -1.20 12.96
C GLY A 127 -8.86 -1.26 14.46
#